data_AF-A0A4Y9FJ44-F1
#
_entry.id   AF-A0A4Y9FJ44-F1
#
_cell.length_a   1.000
_cell.length_b   1.000
_cell.length_c   1.000
_cell.angle_alpha   90.00
_cell.angle_beta   90.00
_cell.angle_gamma   90.00
#
_symmetry.space_group_name_H-M   'P 1'
#
loop_
_entity.id
_entity.type
_entity.pdbx_description
1 polymer ?
#
loop_
_entity_poly.entity_id
_entity_poly.type
_entity_poly.pdbx_seq_one_letter_code
_entity_poly.pdbx_strand_id
1 'polypeptide(L)'
;NRQDLTDEEKAAAKSDVDTKASEAKSAIDAATTNEAVETAKTAGTDSISSVNPPATAKDTAKSAIDTAAAAKKQEIDNRQDLTDEEKAAAKSDVDTKANDAKAAIDSATTNAGVETAKTAGTDSISSVNPPATAKDTAKSAIDTAAEAKKQEIDNRKDLTDEEKATAKSDVDTKASEAKSAIDSATTNAGVETAKSAGVDSITAINPPATAKDTAKAAIDRAAEAKKQAIDNRKDLTDEEKAAAKSDVDTKASEAKSAIDSATTDAGVETAKTAGVDSISAINPPATAKDTAKSAIDTAAAAKKQEIDNRQDLTDEEKAAAKSDVDTKASEAKSAIDSATTDAGVETAKTAGTESISSVNPPATAKDTAKTAIDTAAEAKKQAIDNRKDLTDEEKAAAKSDVDTKASEAKSAIDSATTD
;
A
#
# COMPACT_ATOMS: atom_id res chain seq x y z
N ASN A 1 22.96 87.04 20.63
CA ASN A 1 21.81 86.13 20.85
C ASN A 1 21.82 84.91 19.93
N ARG A 2 22.99 84.28 19.74
CA ARG A 2 23.14 83.05 18.96
C ARG A 2 22.82 81.83 19.85
N GLN A 3 21.73 81.12 19.56
CA GLN A 3 21.24 79.97 20.35
C GLN A 3 21.88 78.63 19.93
N ASP A 4 22.51 78.63 18.76
CA ASP A 4 23.35 77.57 18.22
C ASP A 4 24.70 77.44 18.95
N LEU A 5 25.15 78.49 19.66
CA LEU A 5 26.36 78.46 20.47
C LEU A 5 26.10 77.90 21.87
N THR A 6 27.05 77.13 22.37
CA THR A 6 27.12 76.80 23.80
C THR A 6 27.55 77.99 24.64
N ASP A 7 27.36 77.89 25.95
CA ASP A 7 27.75 78.93 26.89
C ASP A 7 29.27 79.13 26.90
N GLU A 8 30.06 78.06 26.67
CA GLU A 8 31.50 78.13 26.47
C GLU A 8 31.89 78.89 25.19
N GLU A 9 31.22 78.61 24.06
CA GLU A 9 31.47 79.31 22.79
C GLU A 9 31.06 80.80 22.88
N LYS A 10 29.97 81.13 23.58
CA LYS A 10 29.57 82.52 23.87
C LYS A 10 30.60 83.22 24.77
N ALA A 11 31.11 82.55 25.79
CA ALA A 11 32.12 83.11 26.69
C ALA A 11 33.43 83.39 25.96
N ALA A 12 33.89 82.47 25.09
CA ALA A 12 35.06 82.67 24.25
C ALA A 12 34.88 83.87 23.29
N ALA A 13 33.72 83.96 22.62
CA ALA A 13 33.41 85.08 21.74
C ALA A 13 33.37 86.43 22.48
N LYS A 14 32.79 86.44 23.70
CA LYS A 14 32.77 87.63 24.53
C LYS A 14 34.18 88.05 24.95
N SER A 15 35.04 87.08 25.29
CA SER A 15 36.45 87.34 25.58
C SER A 15 37.21 87.92 24.40
N ASP A 16 36.95 87.46 23.16
CA ASP A 16 37.54 88.01 21.94
C ASP A 16 37.08 89.45 21.68
N VAL A 17 35.78 89.73 21.86
CA VAL A 17 35.25 91.10 21.80
C VAL A 17 35.93 92.00 22.83
N ASP A 18 36.04 91.56 24.08
CA ASP A 18 36.65 92.34 25.16
C ASP A 18 38.16 92.59 24.89
N THR A 19 38.85 91.63 24.27
CA THR A 19 40.25 91.75 23.82
C THR A 19 40.38 92.79 22.70
N LYS A 20 39.62 92.64 21.61
CA LYS A 20 39.62 93.58 20.48
C LYS A 20 39.20 95.00 20.87
N ALA A 21 38.27 95.13 21.82
CA ALA A 21 37.90 96.43 22.38
C ALA A 21 39.03 97.08 23.16
N SER A 22 39.84 96.30 23.85
CA SER A 22 41.03 96.77 24.57
C SER A 22 42.16 97.16 23.61
N GLU A 23 42.37 96.37 22.55
CA GLU A 23 43.31 96.69 21.46
C GLU A 23 42.92 97.98 20.73
N ALA A 24 41.63 98.14 20.39
CA ALA A 24 41.10 99.34 19.75
C ALA A 24 41.32 100.61 20.60
N LYS A 25 41.03 100.55 21.90
CA LYS A 25 41.30 101.66 22.84
C LYS A 25 42.79 101.99 22.89
N SER A 26 43.64 100.97 22.98
CA SER A 26 45.09 101.16 23.01
C SER A 26 45.62 101.81 21.73
N ALA A 27 45.08 101.44 20.56
CA ALA A 27 45.43 102.04 19.27
C ALA A 27 44.97 103.51 19.16
N ILE A 28 43.81 103.84 19.73
CA ILE A 28 43.31 105.22 19.83
C ILE A 28 44.22 106.05 20.76
N ASP A 29 44.56 105.53 21.94
CA ASP A 29 45.42 106.21 22.91
C ASP A 29 46.83 106.49 22.36
N ALA A 30 47.32 105.63 21.45
CA ALA A 30 48.61 105.77 20.79
C ALA A 30 48.62 106.74 19.58
N ALA A 31 47.45 107.18 19.10
CA ALA A 31 47.35 108.03 17.92
C ALA A 31 47.72 109.49 18.22
N THR A 32 48.55 110.11 17.37
CA THR A 32 49.09 111.47 17.59
C THR A 32 48.44 112.54 16.70
N THR A 33 47.51 112.17 15.81
CA THR A 33 46.76 113.08 14.94
C THR A 33 45.28 112.70 14.89
N ASN A 34 44.41 113.66 14.58
CA ASN A 34 42.97 113.42 14.46
C ASN A 34 42.63 112.38 13.38
N GLU A 35 43.38 112.37 12.26
CA GLU A 35 43.21 111.39 11.18
C GLU A 35 43.59 109.97 11.62
N ALA A 36 44.67 109.84 12.42
CA ALA A 36 45.07 108.56 12.99
C ALA A 36 44.06 108.04 14.03
N VAL A 37 43.45 108.93 14.82
CA VAL A 37 42.37 108.58 15.76
C VAL A 37 41.15 108.03 15.02
N GLU A 38 40.67 108.71 13.96
CA GLU A 38 39.52 108.23 13.19
C GLU A 38 39.83 106.92 12.44
N THR A 39 41.07 106.74 11.97
CA THR A 39 41.52 105.48 11.37
C THR A 39 41.53 104.34 12.40
N ALA A 40 42.10 104.56 13.58
CA ALA A 40 42.16 103.56 14.66
C ALA A 40 40.77 103.20 15.19
N LYS A 41 39.87 104.20 15.31
CA LYS A 41 38.47 104.00 15.66
C LYS A 41 37.74 103.14 14.64
N THR A 42 37.87 103.46 13.34
CA THR A 42 37.24 102.69 12.26
C THR A 42 37.75 101.25 12.24
N ALA A 43 39.07 101.05 12.30
CA ALA A 43 39.68 99.71 12.35
C ALA A 43 39.24 98.92 13.59
N GLY A 44 39.15 99.58 14.75
CA GLY A 44 38.66 98.98 15.99
C GLY A 44 37.20 98.54 15.92
N THR A 45 36.31 99.39 15.38
CA THR A 45 34.91 99.03 15.18
C THR A 45 34.74 97.89 14.18
N ASP A 46 35.52 97.88 13.10
CA ASP A 46 35.51 96.81 12.11
C ASP A 46 36.00 95.49 12.73
N SER A 47 37.08 95.52 13.50
CA SER A 47 37.60 94.33 14.19
C SER A 47 36.59 93.75 15.18
N ILE A 48 35.93 94.57 16.00
CA ILE A 48 34.91 94.12 16.96
C ILE A 48 33.68 93.56 16.22
N SER A 49 33.20 94.27 15.19
CA SER A 49 32.02 93.85 14.43
C SER A 49 32.26 92.56 13.63
N SER A 50 33.51 92.25 13.30
CA SER A 50 33.90 91.00 12.63
C SER A 50 33.86 89.76 13.53
N VAL A 51 33.68 89.90 14.85
CA VAL A 51 33.65 88.73 15.76
C VAL A 51 32.40 87.91 15.50
N ASN A 52 32.58 86.73 14.91
CA ASN A 52 31.53 85.77 14.62
C ASN A 52 32.00 84.36 14.99
N PRO A 53 31.72 83.86 16.21
CA PRO A 53 32.21 82.56 16.67
C PRO A 53 31.54 81.41 15.90
N PRO A 54 32.25 80.33 15.55
CA PRO A 54 31.64 79.15 14.93
C PRO A 54 30.84 78.33 15.96
N ALA A 55 29.74 77.68 15.55
CA ALA A 55 28.92 76.80 16.38
C ALA A 55 29.41 75.34 16.29
N THR A 56 30.62 75.09 16.76
CA THR A 56 31.33 73.83 16.52
C THR A 56 30.79 72.65 17.32
N ALA A 57 30.39 72.86 18.57
CA ALA A 57 30.00 71.76 19.46
C ALA A 57 28.71 71.07 18.99
N LYS A 58 27.65 71.85 18.76
CA LYS A 58 26.35 71.30 18.32
C LYS A 58 26.43 70.70 16.91
N ASP A 59 27.12 71.35 15.98
CA ASP A 59 27.25 70.87 14.60
C ASP A 59 28.03 69.55 14.53
N THR A 60 29.11 69.43 15.32
CA THR A 60 29.88 68.17 15.44
C THR A 60 29.02 67.05 16.02
N ALA A 61 28.24 67.34 17.07
CA ALA A 61 27.37 66.36 17.69
C ALA A 61 26.26 65.88 16.75
N LYS A 62 25.59 66.78 16.02
CA LYS A 62 24.56 66.41 15.03
C LYS A 62 25.14 65.58 13.88
N SER A 63 26.34 65.92 13.40
CA SER A 63 27.04 65.14 12.37
C SER A 63 27.36 63.72 12.85
N ALA A 64 27.69 63.56 14.14
CA ALA A 64 27.88 62.24 14.74
C ALA A 64 26.58 61.43 14.80
N ILE A 65 25.44 62.08 15.10
CA ILE A 65 24.11 61.44 15.06
C ILE A 65 23.76 60.99 13.63
N ASP A 66 24.00 61.84 12.63
CA ASP A 66 23.77 61.50 11.21
C ASP A 66 24.62 60.30 10.77
N THR A 67 25.89 60.28 11.18
CA THR A 67 26.80 59.17 10.90
C THR A 67 26.33 57.87 11.55
N ALA A 68 25.91 57.93 12.81
CA ALA A 68 25.39 56.77 13.54
C ALA A 68 24.08 56.24 12.92
N ALA A 69 23.16 57.14 12.55
CA ALA A 69 21.90 56.78 11.89
C ALA A 69 22.16 56.13 10.52
N ALA A 70 23.05 56.70 9.70
CA ALA A 70 23.42 56.14 8.40
C ALA A 70 24.04 54.75 8.53
N ALA A 71 24.99 54.58 9.46
CA ALA A 71 25.60 53.28 9.74
C ALA A 71 24.57 52.24 10.18
N LYS A 72 23.64 52.62 11.06
CA LYS A 72 22.61 51.70 11.54
C LYS A 72 21.62 51.28 10.46
N LYS A 73 21.23 52.20 9.58
CA LYS A 73 20.38 51.88 8.43
C LYS A 73 21.07 50.92 7.46
N GLN A 74 22.37 51.06 7.25
CA GLN A 74 23.15 50.13 6.43
C GLN A 74 23.23 48.73 7.06
N GLU A 75 23.37 48.64 8.39
CA GLU A 75 23.30 47.38 9.12
C GLU A 75 21.95 46.69 8.91
N ILE A 76 20.84 47.43 9.03
CA ILE A 76 19.48 46.94 8.75
C ILE A 76 19.32 46.48 7.30
N ASP A 77 19.90 47.20 6.32
CA ASP A 77 19.83 46.82 4.91
C ASP A 77 20.51 45.48 4.62
N ASN A 78 21.63 45.23 5.29
CA ASN A 78 22.42 44.02 5.10
C ASN A 78 21.75 42.76 5.69
N ARG A 79 20.74 42.92 6.56
CA ARG A 79 19.99 41.80 7.12
C ARG A 79 19.09 41.13 6.09
N GLN A 80 19.39 39.88 5.75
CA GLN A 80 18.67 39.10 4.73
C GLN A 80 17.45 38.34 5.29
N ASP A 81 17.41 38.20 6.61
CA ASP A 81 16.31 37.60 7.36
C ASP A 81 15.08 38.52 7.41
N LEU A 82 15.27 39.83 7.28
CA LEU A 82 14.19 40.82 7.26
C LEU A 82 13.57 40.98 5.88
N THR A 83 12.26 41.22 5.88
CA THR A 83 11.53 41.74 4.73
C THR A 83 11.74 43.24 4.52
N ASP A 84 11.42 43.73 3.32
CA ASP A 84 11.47 45.14 2.97
C ASP A 84 10.58 45.99 3.89
N GLU A 85 9.42 45.46 4.30
CA GLU A 85 8.52 46.11 5.26
C GLU A 85 9.11 46.20 6.67
N GLU A 86 9.73 45.12 7.17
CA GLU A 86 10.40 45.12 8.48
C GLU A 86 11.62 46.06 8.49
N LYS A 87 12.39 46.11 7.39
CA LYS A 87 13.48 47.06 7.19
C LYS A 87 12.97 48.50 7.19
N ALA A 88 11.90 48.79 6.47
CA ALA A 88 11.34 50.14 6.39
C ALA A 88 10.88 50.64 7.76
N ALA A 89 10.18 49.79 8.54
CA ALA A 89 9.77 50.12 9.90
C ALA A 89 10.97 50.41 10.82
N ALA A 90 12.01 49.57 10.77
CA ALA A 90 13.21 49.76 11.58
C ALA A 90 13.99 51.03 11.21
N LYS A 91 14.10 51.35 9.92
CA LYS A 91 14.73 52.61 9.47
C LYS A 91 13.95 53.83 9.93
N SER A 92 12.62 53.75 9.95
CA SER A 92 11.77 54.82 10.48
C SER A 92 11.98 55.03 11.99
N ASP A 93 12.21 53.96 12.76
CA ASP A 93 12.58 54.07 14.19
C ASP A 93 13.95 54.72 14.37
N VAL A 94 14.94 54.37 13.54
CA VAL A 94 16.25 55.05 13.50
C VAL A 94 16.09 56.54 13.23
N ASP A 95 15.28 56.93 12.23
CA ASP A 95 15.03 58.34 11.91
C ASP A 95 14.38 59.10 13.07
N THR A 96 13.42 58.47 13.74
CA THR A 96 12.75 59.06 14.92
C THR A 96 13.76 59.32 16.02
N LYS A 97 14.57 58.31 16.38
CA LYS A 97 15.61 58.42 17.42
C LYS A 97 16.71 59.43 17.06
N ALA A 98 17.08 59.54 15.79
CA ALA A 98 18.04 60.53 15.32
C ALA A 98 17.49 61.96 15.44
N ASN A 99 16.22 62.17 15.11
CA ASN A 99 15.56 63.46 15.26
C ASN A 99 15.43 63.86 16.75
N ASP A 100 15.05 62.92 17.62
CA ASP A 100 14.99 63.15 19.07
C ASP A 100 16.35 63.53 19.66
N ALA A 101 17.42 62.84 19.23
CA ALA A 101 18.78 63.15 19.65
C ALA A 101 19.23 64.56 19.20
N LYS A 102 18.92 64.96 17.96
CA LYS A 102 19.22 66.30 17.45
C LYS A 102 18.47 67.39 18.23
N ALA A 103 17.20 67.15 18.55
CA ALA A 103 16.41 68.07 19.38
C ALA A 103 17.00 68.23 20.80
N ALA A 104 17.50 67.14 21.39
CA ALA A 104 18.20 67.18 22.68
C ALA A 104 19.52 67.97 22.60
N ILE A 105 20.31 67.80 21.53
CA ILE A 105 21.52 68.59 21.27
C ILE A 105 21.20 70.08 21.10
N ASP A 106 20.12 70.40 20.37
CA ASP A 106 19.66 71.79 20.20
C ASP A 106 19.29 72.44 21.53
N SER A 107 18.67 71.67 22.42
CA SER A 107 18.24 72.12 23.75
C SER A 107 19.39 72.28 24.75
N ALA A 108 20.54 71.63 24.53
CA ALA A 108 21.69 71.72 25.42
C ALA A 108 22.36 73.11 25.38
N THR A 109 22.72 73.64 26.56
CA THR A 109 23.35 74.97 26.68
C THR A 109 24.86 74.91 26.87
N THR A 110 25.41 73.80 27.37
CA THR A 110 26.85 73.61 27.63
C THR A 110 27.45 72.53 26.74
N ASN A 111 28.77 72.58 26.55
CA ASN A 111 29.50 71.52 25.83
C ASN A 111 29.29 70.12 26.44
N ALA A 112 29.26 70.03 27.78
CA ALA A 112 29.02 68.77 28.48
C ALA A 112 27.60 68.21 28.26
N GLY A 113 26.59 69.10 28.21
CA GLY A 113 25.22 68.75 27.88
C GLY A 113 25.09 68.25 26.44
N VAL A 114 25.77 68.91 25.49
CA VAL A 114 25.83 68.49 24.08
C VAL A 114 26.44 67.09 23.96
N GLU A 115 27.56 66.81 24.63
CA GLU A 115 28.21 65.49 24.58
C GLU A 115 27.35 64.39 25.22
N THR A 116 26.63 64.71 26.30
CA THR A 116 25.69 63.77 26.95
C THR A 116 24.52 63.44 26.04
N ALA A 117 23.91 64.47 25.41
CA ALA A 117 22.81 64.29 24.46
C ALA A 117 23.23 63.49 23.22
N LYS A 118 24.43 63.77 22.70
CA LYS A 118 25.06 63.00 21.62
C LYS A 118 25.23 61.53 22.00
N THR A 119 25.81 61.25 23.16
CA THR A 119 26.07 59.88 23.63
C THR A 119 24.76 59.10 23.79
N ALA A 120 23.78 59.68 24.48
CA ALA A 120 22.46 59.06 24.64
C ALA A 120 21.76 58.82 23.29
N GLY A 121 21.91 59.75 22.34
CA GLY A 121 21.38 59.63 20.99
C GLY A 121 22.02 58.50 20.19
N THR A 122 23.36 58.39 20.20
CA THR A 122 24.07 57.30 19.54
C THR A 122 23.73 55.94 20.14
N ASP A 123 23.60 55.87 21.47
CA ASP A 123 23.21 54.63 22.16
C ASP A 123 21.78 54.22 21.77
N SER A 124 20.83 55.17 21.76
CA SER A 124 19.45 54.89 21.35
C SER A 124 19.38 54.39 19.90
N ILE A 125 20.10 55.00 18.97
CA ILE A 125 20.17 54.55 17.57
C ILE A 125 20.77 53.14 17.49
N SER A 126 21.89 52.89 18.17
CA SER A 126 22.56 51.59 18.13
C SER A 126 21.70 50.44 18.64
N SER A 127 20.78 50.71 19.58
CA SER A 127 19.86 49.74 20.17
C SER A 127 18.75 49.25 19.24
N VAL A 128 18.54 49.89 18.08
CA VAL A 128 17.50 49.48 17.13
C VAL A 128 17.85 48.11 16.55
N ASN A 129 17.06 47.08 16.86
CA ASN A 129 17.27 45.73 16.32
C ASN A 129 15.91 45.07 16.03
N PRO A 130 15.41 45.12 14.78
CA PRO A 130 14.10 44.56 14.45
C PRO A 130 14.09 43.02 14.49
N PRO A 131 13.01 42.37 14.94
CA PRO A 131 12.88 40.91 14.81
C PRO A 131 12.54 40.50 13.36
N ALA A 132 12.95 39.30 12.94
CA ALA A 132 12.61 38.71 11.64
C ALA A 132 11.35 37.82 11.76
N THR A 133 10.18 38.43 11.82
CA THR A 133 8.95 37.73 12.19
C THR A 133 8.28 37.01 11.01
N ALA A 134 8.31 37.61 9.83
CA ALA A 134 7.56 37.10 8.67
C ALA A 134 8.12 35.75 8.19
N LYS A 135 9.43 35.68 7.92
CA LYS A 135 10.09 34.45 7.44
C LYS A 135 10.06 33.33 8.48
N ASP A 136 10.29 33.64 9.75
CA ASP A 136 10.28 32.64 10.82
C ASP A 136 8.90 32.02 11.02
N THR A 137 7.84 32.85 10.98
CA THR A 137 6.45 32.37 11.07
C THR A 137 6.10 31.47 9.88
N ALA A 138 6.52 31.86 8.66
CA ALA A 138 6.28 31.08 7.46
C ALA A 138 7.00 29.72 7.48
N LYS A 139 8.27 29.67 7.89
CA LYS A 139 9.02 28.41 8.03
C LYS A 139 8.40 27.48 9.07
N SER A 140 7.94 28.03 10.19
CA SER A 140 7.23 27.27 11.23
C SER A 140 5.94 26.62 10.70
N ALA A 141 5.22 27.32 9.80
CA ALA A 141 4.05 26.77 9.14
C ALA A 141 4.41 25.63 8.16
N ILE A 142 5.53 25.73 7.45
CA ILE A 142 6.06 24.63 6.62
C ILE A 142 6.41 23.41 7.46
N ASP A 143 7.08 23.60 8.60
CA ASP A 143 7.41 22.50 9.52
C ASP A 143 6.16 21.80 10.05
N THR A 144 5.14 22.59 10.42
CA THR A 144 3.85 22.05 10.88
C THR A 144 3.16 21.24 9.78
N ALA A 145 3.14 21.74 8.54
CA ALA A 145 2.53 21.04 7.41
C ALA A 145 3.28 19.74 7.07
N ALA A 146 4.62 19.78 7.09
CA ALA A 146 5.46 18.60 6.87
C ALA A 146 5.21 17.53 7.94
N GLU A 147 5.20 17.89 9.22
CA GLU A 147 4.95 16.97 10.32
C GLU A 147 3.56 16.34 10.23
N ALA A 148 2.52 17.15 10.00
CA ALA A 148 1.16 16.66 9.81
C ALA A 148 1.08 15.67 8.64
N LYS A 149 1.77 15.96 7.53
CA LYS A 149 1.75 15.07 6.36
C LYS A 149 2.49 13.76 6.60
N LYS A 150 3.61 13.78 7.33
CA LYS A 150 4.32 12.55 7.72
C LYS A 150 3.46 11.67 8.63
N GLN A 151 2.69 12.26 9.55
CA GLN A 151 1.76 11.52 10.40
C GLN A 151 0.60 10.91 9.59
N GLU A 152 0.07 11.62 8.59
CA GLU A 152 -0.91 11.06 7.65
C GLU A 152 -0.36 9.83 6.93
N ILE A 153 0.88 9.92 6.40
CA ILE A 153 1.59 8.81 5.75
C ILE A 153 1.82 7.64 6.72
N ASP A 154 2.17 7.90 7.98
CA ASP A 154 2.37 6.84 8.98
C ASP A 154 1.10 6.05 9.28
N ASN A 155 -0.04 6.75 9.32
CA ASN A 155 -1.34 6.17 9.61
C ASN A 155 -1.90 5.31 8.47
N ARG A 156 -1.35 5.45 7.25
CA ARG A 156 -1.73 4.60 6.11
C ARG A 156 -1.30 3.15 6.34
N LYS A 157 -2.28 2.24 6.32
CA LYS A 157 -2.09 0.79 6.57
C LYS A 157 -1.92 -0.02 5.29
N ASP A 158 -2.31 0.57 4.17
CA ASP A 158 -2.16 0.04 2.82
C ASP A 158 -0.71 0.11 2.33
N LEU A 159 0.08 1.08 2.82
CA LEU A 159 1.50 1.23 2.49
C LEU A 159 2.41 0.31 3.29
N THR A 160 3.51 -0.09 2.67
CA THR A 160 4.66 -0.68 3.37
C THR A 160 5.57 0.39 3.96
N ASP A 161 6.48 -0.03 4.85
CA ASP A 161 7.45 0.85 5.51
C ASP A 161 8.40 1.50 4.47
N GLU A 162 8.74 0.77 3.41
CA GLU A 162 9.55 1.26 2.29
C GLU A 162 8.82 2.34 1.47
N GLU A 163 7.54 2.12 1.15
CA GLU A 163 6.69 3.11 0.46
C GLU A 163 6.50 4.37 1.31
N LYS A 164 6.31 4.21 2.63
CA LYS A 164 6.25 5.32 3.60
C LYS A 164 7.55 6.11 3.67
N ALA A 165 8.68 5.44 3.76
CA ALA A 165 10.00 6.09 3.84
C ALA A 165 10.26 6.95 2.60
N THR A 166 9.92 6.42 1.42
CA THR A 166 10.03 7.17 0.16
C THR A 166 9.14 8.42 0.18
N ALA A 167 7.89 8.29 0.59
CA ALA A 167 6.95 9.41 0.67
C ALA A 167 7.38 10.49 1.68
N LYS A 168 7.90 10.09 2.85
CA LYS A 168 8.43 11.02 3.86
C LYS A 168 9.65 11.79 3.37
N SER A 169 10.52 11.14 2.59
CA SER A 169 11.66 11.80 1.96
C SER A 169 11.21 12.87 0.95
N ASP A 170 10.13 12.61 0.20
CA ASP A 170 9.53 13.61 -0.69
C ASP A 170 8.95 14.80 0.10
N VAL A 171 8.29 14.54 1.25
CA VAL A 171 7.84 15.61 2.17
C VAL A 171 9.02 16.48 2.63
N ASP A 172 10.13 15.87 3.04
CA ASP A 172 11.34 16.61 3.48
C ASP A 172 11.96 17.44 2.36
N THR A 173 11.95 16.91 1.14
CA THR A 173 12.41 17.61 -0.06
C THR A 173 11.54 18.84 -0.33
N LYS A 174 10.21 18.67 -0.35
CA LYS A 174 9.26 19.78 -0.59
C LYS A 174 9.29 20.83 0.52
N ALA A 175 9.45 20.43 1.77
CA ALA A 175 9.63 21.37 2.89
C ALA A 175 10.91 22.20 2.75
N SER A 176 12.02 21.57 2.32
CA SER A 176 13.28 22.27 2.09
C SER A 176 13.21 23.25 0.91
N GLU A 177 12.55 22.85 -0.19
CA GLU A 177 12.27 23.72 -1.33
C GLU A 177 11.43 24.95 -0.91
N ALA A 178 10.37 24.74 -0.13
CA ALA A 178 9.51 25.82 0.36
C ALA A 178 10.26 26.81 1.28
N LYS A 179 11.08 26.30 2.21
CA LYS A 179 11.90 27.16 3.08
C LYS A 179 12.91 27.99 2.28
N SER A 180 13.50 27.41 1.24
CA SER A 180 14.41 28.12 0.33
C SER A 180 13.70 29.25 -0.43
N ALA A 181 12.45 29.02 -0.85
CA ALA A 181 11.62 30.05 -1.48
C ALA A 181 11.26 31.18 -0.51
N ILE A 182 10.94 30.85 0.75
CA ILE A 182 10.70 31.85 1.82
C ILE A 182 11.96 32.68 2.09
N ASP A 183 13.14 32.04 2.14
CA ASP A 183 14.41 32.75 2.32
C ASP A 183 14.71 33.74 1.19
N SER A 184 14.34 33.36 -0.03
CA SER A 184 14.54 34.18 -1.23
C SER A 184 13.55 35.35 -1.36
N ALA A 185 12.41 35.30 -0.68
CA ALA A 185 11.41 36.36 -0.73
C ALA A 185 11.89 37.62 0.01
N THR A 186 11.68 38.80 -0.59
CA THR A 186 12.08 40.09 0.01
C THR A 186 10.92 40.82 0.68
N THR A 187 9.67 40.53 0.30
CA THR A 187 8.48 41.20 0.85
C THR A 187 7.61 40.24 1.65
N ASN A 188 6.80 40.79 2.57
CA ASN A 188 5.80 40.02 3.32
C ASN A 188 4.84 39.24 2.39
N ALA A 189 4.41 39.85 1.29
CA ALA A 189 3.52 39.19 0.32
C ALA A 189 4.22 38.03 -0.41
N GLY A 190 5.51 38.18 -0.73
CA GLY A 190 6.32 37.11 -1.32
C GLY A 190 6.51 35.94 -0.35
N VAL A 191 6.76 36.24 0.93
CA VAL A 191 6.87 35.22 1.99
C VAL A 191 5.56 34.44 2.14
N GLU A 192 4.41 35.12 2.19
CA GLU A 192 3.11 34.44 2.29
C GLU A 192 2.81 33.59 1.04
N THR A 193 3.13 34.08 -0.15
CA THR A 193 2.97 33.32 -1.40
C THR A 193 3.83 32.05 -1.40
N ALA A 194 5.10 32.14 -1.00
CA ALA A 194 6.01 31.01 -0.92
C ALA A 194 5.55 29.98 0.14
N LYS A 195 5.07 30.45 1.29
CA LYS A 195 4.46 29.62 2.33
C LYS A 195 3.25 28.85 1.79
N SER A 196 2.27 29.54 1.18
CA SER A 196 1.07 28.89 0.65
C SER A 196 1.42 27.82 -0.39
N ALA A 197 2.26 28.16 -1.37
CA ALA A 197 2.70 27.20 -2.39
C ALA A 197 3.45 25.98 -1.79
N GLY A 198 4.25 26.22 -0.74
CA GLY A 198 4.95 25.17 -0.01
C GLY A 198 4.01 24.22 0.73
N VAL A 199 3.04 24.77 1.46
CA VAL A 199 1.99 23.98 2.15
C VAL A 199 1.18 23.16 1.14
N ASP A 200 0.75 23.77 0.04
CA ASP A 200 -0.01 23.08 -1.02
C ASP A 200 0.80 21.93 -1.63
N SER A 201 2.09 22.16 -1.89
CA SER A 201 2.98 21.13 -2.44
C SER A 201 3.18 19.95 -1.49
N ILE A 202 3.33 20.21 -0.18
CA ILE A 202 3.45 19.16 0.85
C ILE A 202 2.14 18.37 0.98
N THR A 203 1.01 19.07 1.07
CA THR A 203 -0.31 18.43 1.29
C THR A 203 -0.74 17.56 0.10
N ALA A 204 -0.31 17.91 -1.12
CA ALA A 204 -0.56 17.15 -2.34
C ALA A 204 0.16 15.80 -2.43
N ILE A 205 1.15 15.52 -1.57
CA ILE A 205 1.88 14.24 -1.58
C ILE A 205 0.91 13.10 -1.24
N ASN A 206 0.76 12.14 -2.16
CA ASN A 206 -0.08 10.97 -1.93
C ASN A 206 0.57 9.73 -2.55
N PRO A 207 1.34 8.94 -1.78
CA PRO A 207 2.05 7.80 -2.32
C PRO A 207 1.09 6.68 -2.75
N PRO A 208 1.34 5.96 -3.86
CA PRO A 208 0.54 4.80 -4.24
C PRO A 208 0.84 3.60 -3.32
N ALA A 209 -0.16 2.74 -3.08
CA ALA A 209 0.02 1.44 -2.42
C ALA A 209 0.16 0.35 -3.47
N THR A 210 1.38 -0.10 -3.75
CA THR A 210 1.66 -0.96 -4.90
C THR A 210 2.01 -2.39 -4.51
N ALA A 211 2.76 -2.58 -3.42
CA ALA A 211 3.23 -3.89 -2.99
C ALA A 211 2.07 -4.81 -2.60
N LYS A 212 1.21 -4.36 -1.68
CA LYS A 212 0.06 -5.15 -1.21
C LYS A 212 -0.95 -5.44 -2.32
N ASP A 213 -1.27 -4.47 -3.16
CA ASP A 213 -2.24 -4.63 -4.24
C ASP A 213 -1.76 -5.64 -5.28
N THR A 214 -0.47 -5.59 -5.65
CA THR A 214 0.14 -6.55 -6.56
C THR A 214 0.10 -7.97 -5.99
N ALA A 215 0.41 -8.12 -4.70
CA ALA A 215 0.38 -9.42 -4.02
C ALA A 215 -1.04 -10.00 -3.94
N LYS A 216 -2.06 -9.19 -3.60
CA LYS A 216 -3.46 -9.65 -3.56
C LYS A 216 -3.94 -10.10 -4.95
N ALA A 217 -3.58 -9.36 -6.00
CA ALA A 217 -3.91 -9.76 -7.37
C ALA A 217 -3.23 -11.08 -7.79
N ALA A 218 -2.05 -11.41 -7.24
CA ALA A 218 -1.43 -12.71 -7.45
C ALA A 218 -2.20 -13.84 -6.75
N ILE A 219 -2.69 -13.61 -5.53
CA ILE A 219 -3.57 -14.55 -4.81
C ILE A 219 -4.86 -14.81 -5.58
N ASP A 220 -5.49 -13.77 -6.12
CA ASP A 220 -6.72 -13.92 -6.93
C ASP A 220 -6.49 -14.79 -8.17
N ARG A 221 -5.38 -14.57 -8.89
CA ARG A 221 -5.03 -15.40 -10.05
C ARG A 221 -4.75 -16.85 -9.66
N ALA A 222 -4.05 -17.08 -8.55
CA ALA A 222 -3.77 -18.42 -8.06
C ALA A 222 -5.06 -19.16 -7.66
N ALA A 223 -5.96 -18.48 -6.96
CA ALA A 223 -7.27 -19.02 -6.58
C ALA A 223 -8.11 -19.39 -7.80
N GLU A 224 -8.22 -18.49 -8.78
CA GLU A 224 -8.96 -18.72 -10.01
C GLU A 224 -8.41 -19.91 -10.81
N ALA A 225 -7.08 -19.95 -11.02
CA ALA A 225 -6.43 -21.06 -11.69
C ALA A 225 -6.68 -22.40 -10.97
N LYS A 226 -6.66 -22.39 -9.63
CA LYS A 226 -6.90 -23.60 -8.85
C LYS A 226 -8.34 -24.08 -8.94
N LYS A 227 -9.33 -23.17 -8.92
CA LYS A 227 -10.75 -23.52 -9.12
C LYS A 227 -10.99 -24.11 -10.51
N GLN A 228 -10.37 -23.56 -11.55
CA GLN A 228 -10.44 -24.13 -12.90
C GLN A 228 -9.83 -25.54 -12.96
N ALA A 229 -8.70 -25.77 -12.29
CA ALA A 229 -8.11 -27.11 -12.20
C ALA A 229 -9.04 -28.12 -11.49
N ILE A 230 -9.73 -27.70 -10.43
CA ILE A 230 -10.75 -28.50 -9.73
C ILE A 230 -11.96 -28.77 -10.65
N ASP A 231 -12.42 -27.80 -11.43
CA ASP A 231 -13.54 -27.98 -12.37
C ASP A 231 -13.24 -29.03 -13.45
N ASN A 232 -12.00 -29.05 -13.91
CA ASN A 232 -11.54 -29.96 -14.95
C ASN A 232 -11.42 -31.42 -14.48
N ARG A 233 -11.44 -31.67 -13.17
CA ARG A 233 -11.43 -33.04 -12.62
C ARG A 233 -12.76 -33.74 -12.87
N LYS A 234 -12.71 -34.89 -13.54
CA LYS A 234 -13.88 -35.69 -13.94
C LYS A 234 -14.21 -36.82 -12.96
N ASP A 235 -13.24 -37.17 -12.14
CA ASP A 235 -13.34 -38.13 -11.06
C ASP A 235 -14.14 -37.59 -9.86
N LEU A 236 -14.17 -36.27 -9.67
CA LEU A 236 -14.94 -35.61 -8.61
C LEU A 236 -16.42 -35.42 -8.97
N THR A 237 -17.26 -35.45 -7.95
CA THR A 237 -18.65 -34.96 -8.03
C THR A 237 -18.73 -33.44 -7.86
N ASP A 238 -19.88 -32.87 -8.20
CA ASP A 238 -20.15 -31.44 -8.07
C ASP A 238 -20.08 -30.98 -6.60
N GLU A 239 -20.50 -31.83 -5.66
CA GLU A 239 -20.40 -31.59 -4.22
C GLU A 239 -18.94 -31.58 -3.73
N GLU A 240 -18.12 -32.54 -4.14
CA GLU A 240 -16.69 -32.59 -3.82
C GLU A 240 -15.93 -31.38 -4.41
N LYS A 241 -16.28 -30.97 -5.63
CA LYS A 241 -15.75 -29.75 -6.26
C LYS A 241 -16.14 -28.49 -5.48
N ALA A 242 -17.41 -28.37 -5.10
CA ALA A 242 -17.90 -27.21 -4.35
C ALA A 242 -17.17 -27.05 -3.02
N ALA A 243 -16.99 -28.14 -2.27
CA ALA A 243 -16.22 -28.16 -1.02
C ALA A 243 -14.76 -27.72 -1.25
N ALA A 244 -14.10 -28.24 -2.28
CA ALA A 244 -12.72 -27.89 -2.60
C ALA A 244 -12.57 -26.41 -3.03
N LYS A 245 -13.51 -25.86 -3.81
CA LYS A 245 -13.49 -24.44 -4.18
C LYS A 245 -13.72 -23.53 -2.98
N SER A 246 -14.55 -23.95 -2.03
CA SER A 246 -14.74 -23.23 -0.77
C SER A 246 -13.46 -23.20 0.07
N ASP A 247 -12.68 -24.28 0.07
CA ASP A 247 -11.36 -24.30 0.72
C ASP A 247 -10.37 -23.37 0.02
N VAL A 248 -10.39 -23.31 -1.33
CA VAL A 248 -9.60 -22.32 -2.10
C VAL A 248 -9.94 -20.89 -1.68
N ASP A 249 -11.23 -20.55 -1.57
CA ASP A 249 -11.68 -19.21 -1.15
C ASP A 249 -11.24 -18.87 0.28
N THR A 250 -11.28 -19.86 1.18
CA THR A 250 -10.82 -19.71 2.56
C THR A 250 -9.32 -19.41 2.59
N LYS A 251 -8.50 -20.21 1.89
CA LYS A 251 -7.04 -20.02 1.82
C LYS A 251 -6.64 -18.71 1.14
N ALA A 252 -7.37 -18.29 0.10
CA ALA A 252 -7.16 -17.00 -0.53
C ALA A 252 -7.45 -15.82 0.43
N SER A 253 -8.51 -15.93 1.23
CA SER A 253 -8.88 -14.91 2.22
C SER A 253 -7.87 -14.83 3.38
N GLU A 254 -7.38 -15.97 3.86
CA GLU A 254 -6.30 -16.06 4.85
C GLU A 254 -5.01 -15.40 4.31
N ALA A 255 -4.63 -15.71 3.07
CA ALA A 255 -3.44 -15.13 2.43
C ALA A 255 -3.54 -13.61 2.26
N LYS A 256 -4.70 -13.09 1.83
CA LYS A 256 -4.93 -11.64 1.73
C LYS A 256 -4.84 -10.94 3.09
N SER A 257 -5.36 -11.57 4.14
CA SER A 257 -5.28 -11.05 5.52
C SER A 257 -3.83 -11.00 6.02
N ALA A 258 -3.01 -12.00 5.67
CA ALA A 258 -1.58 -12.01 5.98
C ALA A 258 -0.83 -10.90 5.21
N ILE A 259 -1.16 -10.66 3.94
CA ILE A 259 -0.62 -9.54 3.14
C ILE A 259 -0.99 -8.20 3.76
N ASP A 260 -2.24 -8.03 4.21
CA ASP A 260 -2.69 -6.79 4.87
C ASP A 260 -1.93 -6.52 6.17
N SER A 261 -1.59 -7.58 6.90
CA SER A 261 -0.86 -7.50 8.18
C SER A 261 0.64 -7.24 8.02
N ALA A 262 1.23 -7.53 6.85
CA ALA A 262 2.64 -7.29 6.60
C ALA A 262 2.95 -5.79 6.55
N THR A 263 4.07 -5.38 7.16
CA THR A 263 4.50 -3.97 7.18
C THR A 263 5.60 -3.66 6.17
N THR A 264 6.39 -4.66 5.75
CA THR A 264 7.49 -4.47 4.80
C THR A 264 7.21 -5.16 3.47
N ASP A 265 7.87 -4.70 2.41
CA ASP A 265 7.81 -5.34 1.08
C ASP A 265 8.19 -6.84 1.15
N ALA A 266 9.24 -7.17 1.91
CA ALA A 266 9.66 -8.55 2.09
C ALA A 266 8.61 -9.41 2.85
N GLY A 267 7.92 -8.81 3.81
CA GLY A 267 6.80 -9.46 4.51
C GLY A 267 5.62 -9.73 3.58
N VAL A 268 5.28 -8.75 2.73
CA VAL A 268 4.23 -8.90 1.70
C VAL A 268 4.57 -10.03 0.73
N GLU A 269 5.82 -10.08 0.24
CA GLU A 269 6.29 -11.13 -0.67
C GLU A 269 6.29 -12.52 -0.02
N THR A 270 6.65 -12.61 1.27
CA THR A 270 6.58 -13.86 2.04
C THR A 270 5.13 -14.34 2.19
N ALA A 271 4.22 -13.45 2.58
CA ALA A 271 2.80 -13.77 2.73
C ALA A 271 2.16 -14.18 1.41
N LYS A 272 2.50 -13.49 0.31
CA LYS A 272 2.09 -13.86 -1.05
C LYS A 272 2.52 -15.28 -1.40
N THR A 273 3.81 -15.60 -1.21
CA THR A 273 4.37 -16.91 -1.55
C THR A 273 3.68 -18.02 -0.75
N ALA A 274 3.59 -17.86 0.58
CA ALA A 274 2.90 -18.83 1.44
C ALA A 274 1.42 -19.03 1.07
N GLY A 275 0.74 -17.95 0.67
CA GLY A 275 -0.65 -18.00 0.21
C GLY A 275 -0.82 -18.77 -1.11
N VAL A 276 0.03 -18.50 -2.10
CA VAL A 276 0.04 -19.21 -3.38
C VAL A 276 0.32 -20.71 -3.18
N ASP A 277 1.29 -21.04 -2.33
CA ASP A 277 1.63 -22.43 -2.01
C ASP A 277 0.47 -23.15 -1.32
N SER A 278 -0.18 -22.49 -0.36
CA SER A 278 -1.34 -23.04 0.36
C SER A 278 -2.51 -23.32 -0.57
N ILE A 279 -2.82 -22.41 -1.51
CA ILE A 279 -3.85 -22.62 -2.53
C ILE A 279 -3.45 -23.77 -3.47
N SER A 280 -2.18 -23.81 -3.89
CA SER A 280 -1.68 -24.82 -4.82
C SER A 280 -1.74 -26.23 -4.24
N ALA A 281 -1.56 -26.37 -2.92
CA ALA A 281 -1.61 -27.63 -2.20
C ALA A 281 -3.00 -28.28 -2.11
N ILE A 282 -4.08 -27.54 -2.38
CA ILE A 282 -5.45 -28.07 -2.30
C ILE A 282 -5.64 -29.20 -3.31
N ASN A 283 -5.91 -30.42 -2.86
CA ASN A 283 -6.16 -31.54 -3.75
C ASN A 283 -7.25 -32.45 -3.18
N PRO A 284 -8.53 -32.26 -3.55
CA PRO A 284 -9.62 -33.02 -2.97
C PRO A 284 -9.56 -34.51 -3.38
N PRO A 285 -9.85 -35.46 -2.48
CA PRO A 285 -9.95 -36.87 -2.87
C PRO A 285 -11.24 -37.13 -3.66
N ALA A 286 -11.23 -38.11 -4.57
CA ALA A 286 -12.44 -38.59 -5.25
C ALA A 286 -13.00 -39.79 -4.48
N THR A 287 -13.99 -39.55 -3.63
CA THR A 287 -14.45 -40.56 -2.65
C THR A 287 -15.75 -41.23 -3.08
N ALA A 288 -16.70 -40.46 -3.64
CA ALA A 288 -18.01 -40.98 -4.00
C ALA A 288 -17.94 -42.07 -5.09
N LYS A 289 -17.29 -41.75 -6.22
CA LYS A 289 -17.18 -42.69 -7.35
C LYS A 289 -16.35 -43.93 -7.01
N ASP A 290 -15.24 -43.77 -6.29
CA ASP A 290 -14.36 -44.89 -5.92
C ASP A 290 -15.06 -45.87 -4.96
N THR A 291 -15.83 -45.33 -4.00
CA THR A 291 -16.65 -46.14 -3.08
C THR A 291 -17.73 -46.90 -3.84
N ALA A 292 -18.43 -46.23 -4.77
CA ALA A 292 -19.49 -46.85 -5.57
C ALA A 292 -18.95 -47.97 -6.49
N LYS A 293 -17.82 -47.76 -7.16
CA LYS A 293 -17.18 -48.80 -7.99
C LYS A 293 -16.76 -50.02 -7.18
N SER A 294 -16.23 -49.80 -5.98
CA SER A 294 -15.87 -50.89 -5.07
C SER A 294 -17.09 -51.73 -4.65
N ALA A 295 -18.25 -51.09 -4.48
CA ALA A 295 -19.51 -51.79 -4.21
C ALA A 295 -19.98 -52.64 -5.41
N ILE A 296 -19.81 -52.14 -6.64
CA ILE A 296 -20.08 -52.91 -7.87
C ILE A 296 -19.17 -54.13 -7.97
N ASP A 297 -17.88 -53.98 -7.71
CA ASP A 297 -16.92 -55.09 -7.71
C ASP A 297 -17.29 -56.17 -6.69
N THR A 298 -17.70 -55.74 -5.49
CA THR A 298 -18.16 -56.65 -4.44
C THR A 298 -19.41 -57.42 -4.85
N ALA A 299 -20.40 -56.73 -5.44
CA ALA A 299 -21.65 -57.35 -5.90
C ALA A 299 -21.41 -58.35 -7.05
N ALA A 300 -20.55 -57.99 -8.02
CA ALA A 300 -20.18 -58.86 -9.13
C ALA A 300 -19.48 -60.14 -8.64
N ALA A 301 -18.51 -60.00 -7.73
CA ALA A 301 -17.81 -61.14 -7.14
C ALA A 301 -18.77 -62.09 -6.40
N ALA A 302 -19.67 -61.55 -5.58
CA ALA A 302 -20.68 -62.33 -4.87
C ALA A 302 -21.61 -63.08 -5.85
N LYS A 303 -22.06 -62.42 -6.92
CA LYS A 303 -22.98 -63.04 -7.89
C LYS A 303 -22.31 -64.17 -8.69
N LYS A 304 -21.05 -64.00 -9.09
CA LYS A 304 -20.29 -65.06 -9.75
C LYS A 304 -20.11 -66.28 -8.85
N GLN A 305 -19.90 -66.08 -7.56
CA GLN A 305 -19.83 -67.17 -6.59
C GLN A 305 -21.16 -67.91 -6.45
N GLU A 306 -22.29 -67.20 -6.46
CA GLU A 306 -23.63 -67.81 -6.49
C GLU A 306 -23.82 -68.69 -7.74
N ILE A 307 -23.43 -68.18 -8.92
CA ILE A 307 -23.47 -68.94 -10.19
C ILE A 307 -22.58 -70.18 -10.14
N ASP A 308 -21.38 -70.07 -9.56
CA ASP A 308 -20.46 -71.21 -9.43
C ASP A 308 -21.04 -72.35 -8.60
N ASN A 309 -21.78 -71.99 -7.54
CA ASN A 309 -22.38 -72.95 -6.62
C ASN A 309 -23.61 -73.66 -7.19
N ARG A 310 -24.13 -73.23 -8.35
CA ARG A 310 -25.25 -73.92 -9.02
C ARG A 310 -24.79 -75.23 -9.65
N GLN A 311 -25.42 -76.34 -9.26
CA GLN A 311 -25.07 -77.69 -9.71
C GLN A 311 -25.90 -78.15 -10.92
N ASP A 312 -27.00 -77.45 -11.18
CA ASP A 312 -27.90 -77.69 -12.30
C ASP A 312 -27.34 -77.19 -13.64
N LEU A 313 -26.45 -76.19 -13.61
CA LEU A 313 -25.80 -75.60 -14.78
C LEU A 313 -24.58 -76.39 -15.26
N THR A 314 -24.34 -76.35 -16.57
CA THR A 314 -23.04 -76.74 -17.16
C THR A 314 -21.99 -75.63 -17.03
N ASP A 315 -20.73 -75.96 -17.29
CA ASP A 315 -19.60 -75.06 -17.26
C ASP A 315 -19.75 -73.96 -18.32
N GLU A 316 -20.32 -74.29 -19.49
CA GLU A 316 -20.67 -73.35 -20.56
C GLU A 316 -21.77 -72.36 -20.13
N GLU A 317 -22.86 -72.85 -19.52
CA GLU A 317 -23.95 -72.00 -19.01
C GLU A 317 -23.44 -71.07 -17.88
N LYS A 318 -22.56 -71.58 -16.99
CA LYS A 318 -21.90 -70.77 -15.95
C LYS A 318 -21.00 -69.70 -16.53
N ALA A 319 -20.18 -70.06 -17.52
CA ALA A 319 -19.27 -69.12 -18.17
C ALA A 319 -20.04 -67.98 -18.85
N ALA A 320 -21.12 -68.29 -19.57
CA ALA A 320 -21.99 -67.29 -20.17
C ALA A 320 -22.62 -66.34 -19.13
N ALA A 321 -23.13 -66.89 -18.02
CA ALA A 321 -23.73 -66.09 -16.96
C ALA A 321 -22.72 -65.19 -16.23
N LYS A 322 -21.50 -65.67 -15.97
CA LYS A 322 -20.42 -64.85 -15.39
C LYS A 322 -20.00 -63.73 -16.33
N SER A 323 -20.00 -63.99 -17.64
CA SER A 323 -19.73 -62.96 -18.64
C SER A 323 -20.82 -61.88 -18.64
N ASP A 324 -22.10 -62.24 -18.48
CA ASP A 324 -23.19 -61.25 -18.34
C ASP A 324 -23.02 -60.41 -17.06
N VAL A 325 -22.61 -61.03 -15.94
CA VAL A 325 -22.25 -60.28 -14.72
C VAL A 325 -21.12 -59.26 -14.98
N ASP A 326 -20.07 -59.65 -15.71
CA ASP A 326 -18.96 -58.74 -16.05
C ASP A 326 -19.39 -57.58 -16.94
N THR A 327 -20.24 -57.84 -17.93
CA THR A 327 -20.82 -56.81 -18.79
C THR A 327 -21.61 -55.81 -17.96
N LYS A 328 -22.54 -56.28 -17.12
CA LYS A 328 -23.37 -55.42 -16.27
C LYS A 328 -22.55 -54.63 -15.25
N ALA A 329 -21.50 -55.24 -14.68
CA ALA A 329 -20.58 -54.52 -13.79
C ALA A 329 -19.83 -53.40 -14.52
N SER A 330 -19.40 -53.64 -15.76
CA SER A 330 -18.73 -52.64 -16.59
C SER A 330 -19.66 -51.48 -16.99
N GLU A 331 -20.92 -51.79 -17.32
CA GLU A 331 -21.96 -50.80 -17.59
C GLU A 331 -22.26 -49.95 -16.36
N ALA A 332 -22.40 -50.57 -15.19
CA ALA A 332 -22.62 -49.86 -13.93
C ALA A 332 -21.47 -48.91 -13.58
N LYS A 333 -20.22 -49.35 -13.73
CA LYS A 333 -19.04 -48.50 -13.52
C LYS A 333 -19.02 -47.31 -14.49
N SER A 334 -19.40 -47.52 -15.75
CA SER A 334 -19.50 -46.46 -16.75
C SER A 334 -20.60 -45.44 -16.40
N ALA A 335 -21.73 -45.90 -15.86
CA ALA A 335 -22.78 -45.03 -15.35
C ALA A 335 -22.32 -44.20 -14.14
N ILE A 336 -21.57 -44.80 -13.21
CA ILE A 336 -20.94 -44.09 -12.07
C ILE A 336 -19.95 -43.03 -12.57
N ASP A 337 -19.12 -43.36 -13.57
CA ASP A 337 -18.17 -42.40 -14.16
C ASP A 337 -18.88 -41.20 -14.81
N SER A 338 -20.03 -41.44 -15.42
CA SER A 338 -20.83 -40.42 -16.09
C SER A 338 -21.63 -39.54 -15.13
N ALA A 339 -21.93 -40.02 -13.92
CA ALA A 339 -22.64 -39.25 -12.92
C ALA A 339 -21.81 -38.03 -12.46
N THR A 340 -22.46 -36.88 -12.32
CA THR A 340 -21.80 -35.63 -11.89
C THR A 340 -22.07 -35.30 -10.43
N THR A 341 -23.14 -35.80 -9.82
CA THR A 341 -23.51 -35.55 -8.43
C THR A 341 -23.42 -36.81 -7.57
N ASP A 342 -23.25 -36.63 -6.26
CA ASP A 342 -23.27 -37.74 -5.30
C ASP A 342 -24.56 -38.58 -5.41
N ALA A 343 -25.70 -37.92 -5.57
CA ALA A 343 -27.00 -38.60 -5.75
C ALA A 343 -27.05 -39.42 -7.05
N GLY A 344 -26.45 -38.92 -8.13
CA GLY A 344 -26.34 -39.64 -9.40
C GLY A 344 -25.43 -40.87 -9.26
N VAL A 345 -24.32 -40.74 -8.54
CA VAL A 345 -23.40 -41.84 -8.25
C VAL A 345 -24.10 -42.93 -7.45
N GLU A 346 -24.81 -42.58 -6.38
CA GLU A 346 -25.58 -43.55 -5.58
C GLU A 346 -26.71 -44.21 -6.39
N THR A 347 -27.40 -43.46 -7.26
CA THR A 347 -28.41 -44.03 -8.15
C THR A 347 -27.81 -45.05 -9.11
N ALA A 348 -26.68 -44.72 -9.76
CA ALA A 348 -26.00 -45.62 -10.69
C ALA A 348 -25.47 -46.88 -10.00
N LYS A 349 -24.93 -46.73 -8.78
CA LYS A 349 -24.52 -47.84 -7.92
C LYS A 349 -25.69 -48.76 -7.61
N THR A 350 -26.82 -48.24 -7.11
CA THR A 350 -28.01 -49.04 -6.80
C THR A 350 -28.51 -49.80 -8.03
N ALA A 351 -28.74 -49.10 -9.14
CA ALA A 351 -29.17 -49.72 -10.39
C ALA A 351 -28.20 -50.80 -10.90
N GLY A 352 -26.89 -50.55 -10.79
CA GLY A 352 -25.86 -51.51 -11.15
C GLY A 352 -25.89 -52.78 -10.29
N THR A 353 -26.00 -52.63 -8.96
CA THR A 353 -26.10 -53.77 -8.04
C THR A 353 -27.37 -54.59 -8.26
N GLU A 354 -28.50 -53.95 -8.58
CA GLU A 354 -29.75 -54.61 -8.94
C GLU A 354 -29.65 -55.36 -10.28
N SER A 355 -29.02 -54.74 -11.29
CA SER A 355 -28.80 -55.39 -12.59
C SER A 355 -27.94 -56.64 -12.45
N ILE A 356 -26.85 -56.58 -11.67
CA ILE A 356 -25.99 -57.73 -11.37
C ILE A 356 -26.77 -58.82 -10.62
N SER A 357 -27.52 -58.46 -9.57
CA SER A 357 -28.24 -59.45 -8.76
C SER A 357 -29.32 -60.20 -9.55
N SER A 358 -29.89 -59.56 -10.58
CA SER A 358 -30.90 -60.15 -11.48
C SER A 358 -30.36 -61.21 -12.44
N VAL A 359 -29.04 -61.38 -12.59
CA VAL A 359 -28.48 -62.40 -13.48
C VAL A 359 -28.82 -63.79 -12.98
N ASN A 360 -29.65 -64.52 -13.71
CA ASN A 360 -30.03 -65.87 -13.35
C ASN A 360 -30.15 -66.74 -14.61
N PRO A 361 -29.11 -67.52 -14.97
CA PRO A 361 -29.14 -68.30 -16.21
C PRO A 361 -30.13 -69.48 -16.10
N PRO A 362 -30.85 -69.80 -17.18
CA PRO A 362 -31.66 -71.01 -17.22
C PRO A 362 -30.76 -72.25 -17.31
N ALA A 363 -31.14 -73.35 -16.66
CA ALA A 363 -30.45 -74.65 -16.76
C ALA A 363 -31.18 -75.51 -17.79
N THR A 364 -30.71 -75.49 -19.04
CA THR A 364 -31.46 -76.08 -20.18
C THR A 364 -30.67 -77.13 -20.94
N ALA A 365 -29.35 -77.11 -20.89
CA ALA A 365 -28.50 -78.06 -21.59
C ALA A 365 -28.81 -79.51 -21.16
N LYS A 366 -28.82 -79.78 -19.85
CA LYS A 366 -29.13 -81.11 -19.29
C LYS A 366 -30.55 -81.57 -19.64
N ASP A 367 -31.54 -80.68 -19.56
CA ASP A 367 -32.94 -81.02 -19.88
C ASP A 367 -33.12 -81.30 -21.38
N THR A 368 -32.45 -80.53 -22.23
CA THR A 368 -32.44 -80.74 -23.68
C THR A 368 -31.79 -82.09 -24.03
N ALA A 369 -30.65 -82.41 -23.42
CA ALA A 369 -29.96 -83.69 -23.62
C ALA A 369 -30.82 -84.88 -23.16
N LYS A 370 -31.48 -84.78 -22.00
CA LYS A 370 -32.42 -85.82 -21.52
C LYS A 370 -33.60 -86.00 -22.47
N THR A 371 -34.16 -84.92 -22.99
CA THR A 371 -35.25 -84.95 -23.98
C THR A 371 -34.82 -85.63 -25.28
N ALA A 372 -33.59 -85.39 -25.73
CA ALA A 372 -33.03 -86.05 -26.90
C ALA A 372 -32.84 -87.56 -26.67
N ILE A 373 -32.39 -87.98 -25.48
CA ILE A 373 -32.32 -89.39 -25.09
C ILE A 373 -33.71 -90.04 -25.08
N ASP A 374 -34.72 -89.36 -24.53
CA ASP A 374 -36.10 -89.86 -24.54
C ASP A 374 -36.62 -90.07 -25.97
N THR A 375 -36.38 -89.09 -26.84
CA THR A 375 -36.77 -89.16 -28.26
C THR A 375 -36.07 -90.32 -28.97
N ALA A 376 -34.78 -90.50 -28.75
CA ALA A 376 -33.99 -91.57 -29.37
C ALA A 376 -34.40 -92.96 -28.84
N ALA A 377 -34.66 -93.08 -27.54
CA ALA A 377 -35.13 -94.32 -26.91
C ALA A 377 -36.50 -94.73 -27.49
N GLU A 378 -37.43 -93.79 -27.59
CA GLU A 378 -38.76 -94.01 -28.15
C GLU A 378 -38.69 -94.46 -29.62
N ALA A 379 -37.91 -93.75 -30.44
CA ALA A 379 -37.69 -94.14 -31.85
C ALA A 379 -37.09 -95.55 -31.97
N LYS A 380 -36.16 -95.93 -31.07
CA LYS A 380 -35.55 -97.26 -31.08
C LYS A 380 -36.55 -98.34 -30.68
N LYS A 381 -37.41 -98.09 -29.69
CA LYS A 381 -38.48 -99.02 -29.29
C LYS A 381 -39.48 -99.26 -30.43
N GLN A 382 -39.88 -98.21 -31.15
CA GLN A 382 -40.73 -98.33 -32.34
C GLN A 382 -40.07 -99.18 -33.45
N ALA A 383 -38.76 -99.01 -33.67
CA ALA A 383 -38.03 -99.84 -34.61
C ALA A 383 -37.99 -101.33 -34.19
N ILE A 384 -37.86 -101.61 -32.89
CA ILE A 384 -37.93 -102.98 -32.32
C ILE A 384 -39.32 -103.58 -32.54
N ASP A 385 -40.38 -102.81 -32.32
CA ASP A 385 -41.76 -103.27 -32.53
C ASP A 385 -42.02 -103.72 -33.98
N ASN A 386 -41.46 -102.99 -34.94
CA ASN A 386 -41.63 -103.24 -36.37
C ASN A 386 -40.85 -104.45 -36.90
N ARG A 387 -39.98 -105.07 -36.09
CA ARG A 387 -39.24 -106.29 -36.49
C ARG A 387 -40.16 -107.50 -36.50
N LYS A 388 -40.17 -108.23 -37.62
CA LYS A 388 -41.02 -109.42 -37.84
C LYS A 388 -40.31 -110.74 -37.55
N ASP A 389 -39.00 -110.67 -37.32
CA ASP A 389 -38.10 -111.79 -37.08
C ASP A 389 -37.83 -112.05 -35.58
N LEU A 390 -38.46 -111.28 -34.68
CA LEU A 390 -38.35 -111.41 -33.23
C LEU A 390 -39.70 -111.84 -32.62
N THR A 391 -39.63 -112.67 -31.59
CA THR A 391 -40.76 -113.00 -30.70
C THR A 391 -41.13 -111.84 -29.77
N ASP A 392 -42.31 -111.88 -29.17
CA ASP A 392 -42.77 -110.83 -28.25
C ASP A 392 -41.89 -110.74 -26.98
N GLU A 393 -41.46 -111.87 -26.41
CA GLU A 393 -40.45 -111.92 -25.34
C GLU A 393 -39.12 -111.27 -25.73
N GLU A 394 -38.61 -111.54 -26.93
CA GLU A 394 -37.35 -110.94 -27.41
C GLU A 394 -37.50 -109.42 -27.64
N LYS A 395 -38.66 -108.95 -28.11
CA LYS A 395 -38.96 -107.51 -28.22
C LYS A 395 -39.04 -106.83 -26.86
N ALA A 396 -39.72 -107.45 -25.89
CA ALA A 396 -39.85 -106.91 -24.54
C ALA A 396 -38.49 -106.78 -23.85
N ALA A 397 -37.64 -107.81 -23.94
CA ALA A 397 -36.27 -107.77 -23.43
C ALA A 397 -35.45 -106.65 -24.09
N ALA A 398 -35.50 -106.55 -25.42
CA ALA A 398 -34.77 -105.50 -26.14
C ALA A 398 -35.23 -104.07 -25.80
N LYS A 399 -36.53 -103.84 -25.55
CA LYS A 399 -37.03 -102.53 -25.08
C LYS A 399 -36.61 -102.22 -23.65
N SER A 400 -36.59 -103.21 -22.77
CA SER A 400 -36.07 -103.06 -21.40
C SER A 400 -34.59 -102.68 -21.39
N ASP A 401 -33.80 -103.24 -22.30
CA ASP A 401 -32.40 -102.84 -22.48
C ASP A 401 -32.29 -101.39 -22.97
N VAL A 402 -33.15 -100.96 -23.90
CA VAL A 402 -33.22 -99.55 -24.34
C VAL A 402 -33.55 -98.63 -23.17
N ASP A 403 -34.51 -98.98 -22.31
CA ASP A 403 -34.86 -98.21 -21.10
C ASP A 403 -33.72 -98.12 -20.09
N THR A 404 -33.01 -99.23 -19.90
CA THR A 404 -31.84 -99.29 -19.02
C THR A 404 -30.74 -98.37 -19.53
N LYS A 405 -30.42 -98.44 -20.83
CA LYS A 405 -29.41 -97.57 -21.46
C LYS A 405 -29.82 -96.11 -21.49
N ALA A 406 -31.10 -95.81 -21.71
CA ALA A 406 -31.62 -94.44 -21.61
C ALA A 406 -31.47 -93.89 -20.19
N SER A 407 -31.78 -94.69 -19.17
CA SER A 407 -31.64 -94.29 -17.76
C SER A 407 -30.18 -94.06 -17.38
N GLU A 408 -29.27 -94.97 -17.75
CA GLU A 408 -27.82 -94.81 -17.55
C GLU A 408 -27.30 -93.52 -18.21
N ALA A 409 -27.72 -93.23 -19.45
CA ALA A 409 -27.34 -92.03 -20.17
C ALA A 409 -27.85 -90.75 -19.47
N LYS A 410 -29.08 -90.75 -18.95
CA LYS A 410 -29.62 -89.61 -18.20
C LYS A 410 -28.87 -89.37 -16.88
N SER A 411 -28.53 -90.44 -16.15
CA SER A 411 -27.70 -90.31 -14.94
C SER A 411 -26.28 -89.80 -15.24
N ALA A 412 -25.72 -90.17 -16.39
CA ALA A 412 -24.46 -89.59 -16.87
C ALA A 412 -24.61 -88.09 -17.18
N ILE A 413 -25.71 -87.67 -17.81
CA ILE A 413 -26.02 -86.24 -18.05
C ILE A 413 -26.18 -85.47 -16.73
N ASP A 414 -26.82 -86.05 -15.72
CA ASP A 414 -26.93 -85.41 -14.40
C ASP A 414 -25.55 -85.10 -13.80
N SER A 415 -24.59 -86.00 -14.01
CA SER A 415 -23.21 -85.90 -13.52
C SER A 415 -22.29 -85.10 -14.44
N ALA A 416 -22.71 -84.81 -15.68
CA ALA A 416 -21.91 -84.06 -16.63
C ALA A 416 -21.79 -82.60 -16.18
N THR A 417 -20.58 -82.05 -16.34
CA THR A 417 -20.30 -80.63 -16.09
C THR A 417 -20.20 -79.84 -17.38
N THR A 418 -20.13 -80.49 -18.55
CA THR A 418 -20.03 -79.84 -19.87
C THR A 418 -21.17 -80.30 -20.77
N ASP A 419 -21.52 -79.44 -21.75
CA ASP A 419 -22.57 -79.68 -22.75
C ASP A 419 -22.36 -80.92 -23.64
#